data_AF-A0A849TWU6-F1
#
_entry.id   AF-A0A849TWU6-F1
#
_cell.length_a   1.000
_cell.length_b   1.000
_cell.length_c   1.000
_cell.angle_alpha   90.00
_cell.angle_beta   90.00
_cell.angle_gamma   90.00
#
_symmetry.space_group_name_H-M   'P 1'
#
loop_
_entity.id
_entity.type
_entity.pdbx_description
1 polymer ?
#
loop_
_entity_poly.entity_id
_entity_poly.type
_entity_poly.pdbx_seq_one_letter_code
_entity_poly.pdbx_strand_id
1 'polypeptide(L)'
;MTESKHWAAIWSRFGEFTKEPKIRCLSIPQESLTKRKDQGAQILHWWQGIEQASIDLALDFNYVLHADITDCYGSIYTHSVAWAMHGKVMAKAKEYRHNPSLIGNAIDVRLQNMQYGQTNGIPQGSVLVDLIAEMVLGYADLELSQRLAEAKITDFQLLRYRDDYRIFVNDTRDGELILKTLTEVLIGLGLKLNASKTTTAQAVIGNSIKIDKREWIRRRQADRNLQKHLLLIHSHGAEFPNGGSLMIALDQFYRRLASQKSVRHPMQLISIAMDIGYNSPRCFPTCAAIVSMLLSKLPTKKEKLATVDRIRKKLEQLPNNGHLEVWLQRISYCFNPTLIYEEKLCRLVEGKKVDLWNDSWISDSGLKRTVRPSSIVNKKRLKAMGPIVPRREFVVFEY
;
A
#
# COMPACT_ATOMS: atom_id res chain seq x y z
N MET A 1 -1.17 -12.44 -22.96
CA MET A 1 -0.32 -12.85 -21.82
C MET A 1 -0.59 -14.29 -21.41
N THR A 2 -1.84 -14.75 -21.39
CA THR A 2 -2.23 -16.11 -20.93
C THR A 2 -1.94 -17.24 -21.90
N GLU A 3 -1.67 -16.95 -23.18
CA GLU A 3 -1.23 -17.95 -24.15
C GLU A 3 0.15 -18.50 -23.79
N SER A 4 0.33 -19.82 -23.90
CA SER A 4 1.54 -20.54 -23.47
C SER A 4 2.83 -19.96 -24.04
N LYS A 5 2.88 -19.66 -25.36
CA LYS A 5 4.04 -19.04 -26.02
C LYS A 5 4.40 -17.68 -25.40
N HIS A 6 3.40 -16.84 -25.17
CA HIS A 6 3.60 -15.51 -24.60
C HIS A 6 4.04 -15.57 -23.14
N TRP A 7 3.47 -16.50 -22.37
CA TRP A 7 3.87 -16.73 -20.99
C TRP A 7 5.32 -17.23 -20.88
N ALA A 8 5.73 -18.16 -21.75
CA ALA A 8 7.10 -18.65 -21.80
C ALA A 8 8.10 -17.53 -22.12
N ALA A 9 7.76 -16.62 -23.05
CA ALA A 9 8.59 -15.46 -23.36
C ALA A 9 8.74 -14.52 -22.16
N ILE A 10 7.65 -14.22 -21.44
CA ILE A 10 7.68 -13.41 -20.21
C ILE A 10 8.58 -14.08 -19.16
N TRP A 11 8.39 -15.38 -18.92
CA TRP A 11 9.19 -16.14 -17.97
C TRP A 11 10.68 -16.08 -18.30
N SER A 12 11.04 -16.28 -19.58
CA SER A 12 12.42 -16.17 -20.05
C SER A 12 13.03 -14.80 -19.74
N ARG A 13 12.28 -13.71 -19.98
CA ARG A 13 12.76 -12.35 -19.71
C ARG A 13 12.99 -12.10 -18.22
N PHE A 14 12.10 -12.55 -17.35
CA PHE A 14 12.31 -12.48 -15.90
C PHE A 14 13.50 -13.30 -15.43
N GLY A 15 13.77 -14.44 -16.06
CA GLY A 15 14.99 -15.22 -15.82
C GLY A 15 16.27 -14.50 -16.24
N GLU A 16 16.21 -13.63 -17.25
CA GLU A 16 17.34 -12.77 -17.61
C GLU A 16 17.56 -11.63 -16.63
N PHE A 17 16.48 -11.01 -16.14
CA PHE A 17 16.56 -9.91 -15.17
C PHE A 17 17.22 -10.32 -13.85
N THR A 18 17.14 -11.59 -13.48
CA THR A 18 17.66 -12.13 -12.21
C THR A 18 19.05 -12.77 -12.34
N LYS A 19 19.72 -12.65 -13.50
CA LYS A 19 21.06 -13.23 -13.72
C LYS A 19 22.14 -12.61 -12.83
N GLU A 20 22.00 -11.34 -12.44
CA GLU A 20 22.93 -10.67 -11.54
C GLU A 20 22.49 -10.89 -10.08
N PRO A 21 23.15 -11.78 -9.31
CA PRO A 21 22.76 -12.07 -7.93
C PRO A 21 22.92 -10.86 -6.99
N LYS A 22 23.76 -9.88 -7.34
CA LYS A 22 23.92 -8.65 -6.55
C LYS A 22 22.75 -7.69 -6.68
N ILE A 23 21.83 -7.90 -7.63
CA ILE A 23 20.60 -7.10 -7.75
C ILE A 23 19.40 -8.01 -7.46
N ARG A 24 18.86 -7.89 -6.25
CA ARG A 24 17.74 -8.74 -5.78
C ARG A 24 16.43 -7.97 -5.84
N CYS A 25 15.55 -8.37 -6.77
CA CYS A 25 14.16 -7.91 -6.78
C CYS A 25 13.33 -8.72 -5.77
N LEU A 26 12.70 -8.01 -4.84
CA LEU A 26 11.86 -8.56 -3.76
C LEU A 26 10.37 -8.24 -3.97
N SER A 27 9.96 -7.71 -5.12
CA SER A 27 8.57 -7.30 -5.40
C SER A 27 7.80 -8.20 -6.36
N ILE A 28 8.43 -9.28 -6.87
CA ILE A 28 7.74 -10.25 -7.71
C ILE A 28 6.65 -10.95 -6.88
N PRO A 29 5.36 -10.89 -7.27
CA PRO A 29 4.28 -11.52 -6.52
C PRO A 29 4.55 -13.03 -6.35
N GLN A 30 4.47 -13.51 -5.10
CA GLN A 30 4.56 -14.93 -4.77
C GLN A 30 3.20 -15.45 -4.31
N GLU A 31 2.85 -16.67 -4.72
CA GLU A 31 1.67 -17.36 -4.22
C GLU A 31 1.90 -17.78 -2.76
N SER A 32 0.96 -17.46 -1.87
CA SER A 32 1.03 -17.91 -0.48
C SER A 32 0.78 -19.41 -0.44
N LEU A 33 1.76 -20.19 0.01
CA LEU A 33 1.60 -21.62 0.28
C LEU A 33 0.73 -21.89 1.54
N THR A 34 0.20 -20.85 2.19
CA THR A 34 -0.59 -20.95 3.43
C THR A 34 -2.02 -20.43 3.23
N LYS A 35 -2.98 -20.94 4.03
CA LYS A 35 -4.41 -20.50 4.07
C LYS A 35 -4.62 -19.04 4.56
N ARG A 36 -3.57 -18.25 4.72
CA ARG A 36 -3.69 -16.82 5.09
C ARG A 36 -4.21 -16.02 3.90
N LYS A 37 -4.89 -14.89 4.15
CA LYS A 37 -5.27 -13.96 3.06
C LYS A 37 -4.00 -13.52 2.32
N ASP A 38 -3.96 -13.72 1.01
CA ASP A 38 -2.76 -13.53 0.16
C ASP A 38 -2.11 -12.15 0.33
N GLN A 39 -2.93 -11.09 0.44
CA GLN A 39 -2.45 -9.72 0.62
C GLN A 39 -1.65 -9.53 1.92
N GLY A 40 -2.10 -10.12 3.03
CA GLY A 40 -1.43 -9.98 4.33
C GLY A 40 -0.13 -10.78 4.40
N ALA A 41 -0.11 -11.98 3.81
CA ALA A 41 1.09 -12.82 3.76
C ALA A 41 2.17 -12.22 2.86
N GLN A 42 1.81 -11.70 1.69
CA GLN A 42 2.74 -11.02 0.78
C GLN A 42 3.33 -9.76 1.44
N ILE A 43 2.50 -8.82 1.93
CA ILE A 43 3.03 -7.57 2.52
C ILE A 43 3.93 -7.86 3.73
N LEU A 44 3.61 -8.85 4.55
CA LEU A 44 4.42 -9.22 5.71
C LEU A 44 5.76 -9.85 5.29
N HIS A 45 5.74 -10.83 4.39
CA HIS A 45 6.94 -11.49 3.86
C HIS A 45 7.87 -10.46 3.21
N TRP A 46 7.34 -9.51 2.47
CA TRP A 46 8.15 -8.53 1.76
C TRP A 46 8.67 -7.40 2.63
N TRP A 47 7.83 -6.83 3.49
CA TRP A 47 8.25 -5.71 4.32
C TRP A 47 9.17 -6.14 5.46
N GLN A 48 8.93 -7.32 6.06
CA GLN A 48 9.92 -7.95 6.92
C GLN A 48 11.11 -8.43 6.10
N GLY A 49 10.90 -8.95 4.88
CA GLY A 49 11.95 -9.45 4.01
C GLY A 49 13.00 -8.40 3.66
N ILE A 50 12.60 -7.21 3.18
CA ILE A 50 13.56 -6.15 2.87
C ILE A 50 14.22 -5.59 4.12
N GLU A 51 13.48 -5.39 5.22
CA GLU A 51 14.03 -4.86 6.48
C GLU A 51 15.04 -5.84 7.10
N GLN A 52 14.70 -7.12 7.19
CA GLN A 52 15.58 -8.17 7.72
C GLN A 52 16.76 -8.43 6.79
N ALA A 53 16.56 -8.51 5.47
CA ALA A 53 17.66 -8.66 4.53
C ALA A 53 18.63 -7.46 4.58
N SER A 54 18.12 -6.24 4.81
CA SER A 54 18.98 -5.07 4.98
C SER A 54 19.80 -5.13 6.26
N ILE A 55 19.21 -5.65 7.36
CA ILE A 55 19.91 -5.85 8.62
C ILE A 55 21.00 -6.93 8.48
N ASP A 56 20.70 -8.02 7.78
CA ASP A 56 21.65 -9.10 7.48
C ASP A 56 22.87 -8.59 6.69
N LEU A 57 22.64 -7.78 5.66
CA LEU A 57 23.69 -7.16 4.85
C LEU A 57 24.59 -6.18 5.63
N ALA A 58 24.22 -5.78 6.85
CA ALA A 58 25.11 -4.98 7.69
C ALA A 58 26.35 -5.76 8.18
N LEU A 59 26.37 -7.09 8.03
CA LEU A 59 27.56 -7.91 8.28
C LEU A 59 28.63 -7.70 7.21
N ASP A 60 28.22 -7.47 5.97
CA ASP A 60 29.11 -7.41 4.80
C ASP A 60 29.38 -5.96 4.33
N PHE A 61 28.46 -5.04 4.63
CA PHE A 61 28.49 -3.67 4.12
C PHE A 61 28.39 -2.63 5.23
N ASN A 62 29.20 -1.58 5.11
CA ASN A 62 29.24 -0.47 6.07
C ASN A 62 28.17 0.60 5.81
N TYR A 63 27.78 0.78 4.54
CA TYR A 63 26.90 1.87 4.13
C TYR A 63 25.70 1.38 3.30
N VAL A 64 24.58 2.11 3.44
CA VAL A 64 23.39 1.98 2.59
C VAL A 64 22.99 3.34 2.03
N LEU A 65 22.59 3.36 0.76
CA LEU A 65 21.93 4.47 0.09
C LEU A 65 20.51 4.05 -0.26
N HIS A 66 19.55 4.95 -0.08
CA HIS A 66 18.17 4.74 -0.51
C HIS A 66 17.87 5.59 -1.74
N ALA A 67 17.08 5.04 -2.65
CA ALA A 67 16.53 5.76 -3.78
C ALA A 67 15.08 5.30 -4.03
N ASP A 68 14.24 6.19 -4.53
CA ASP A 68 12.81 5.96 -4.80
C ASP A 68 12.48 6.55 -6.16
N ILE A 69 11.69 5.86 -6.99
CA ILE A 69 11.27 6.40 -8.28
C ILE A 69 10.06 7.33 -8.08
N THR A 70 10.16 8.55 -8.59
CA THR A 70 9.06 9.53 -8.54
C THR A 70 7.93 9.09 -9.46
N ASP A 71 6.70 9.06 -8.94
CA ASP A 71 5.48 8.73 -9.68
C ASP A 71 5.67 7.53 -10.62
N CYS A 72 6.18 6.41 -10.07
CA CYS A 72 6.65 5.27 -10.86
C CYS A 72 5.61 4.82 -11.89
N TYR A 73 4.38 4.49 -11.48
CA TYR A 73 3.35 4.00 -12.39
C TYR A 73 2.86 5.09 -13.35
N GLY A 74 2.76 6.36 -12.92
CA GLY A 74 2.37 7.48 -13.78
C GLY A 74 3.45 7.87 -14.80
N SER A 75 4.71 7.54 -14.53
CA SER A 75 5.87 7.86 -15.38
C SER A 75 6.29 6.74 -16.33
N ILE A 76 5.79 5.51 -16.17
CA ILE A 76 6.15 4.41 -17.06
C ILE A 76 5.71 4.74 -18.49
N TYR A 77 6.70 4.86 -19.38
CA TYR A 77 6.44 5.00 -20.81
C TYR A 77 5.97 3.66 -21.38
N THR A 78 4.76 3.59 -21.92
CA THR A 78 4.12 2.34 -22.39
C THR A 78 4.98 1.53 -23.36
N HIS A 79 5.70 2.18 -24.27
CA HIS A 79 6.64 1.52 -25.19
C HIS A 79 7.84 0.87 -24.49
N SER A 80 8.19 1.29 -23.26
CA SER A 80 9.25 0.63 -22.48
C SER A 80 8.89 -0.82 -22.13
N VAL A 81 7.61 -1.20 -22.14
CA VAL A 81 7.18 -2.60 -22.02
C VAL A 81 7.66 -3.43 -23.22
N ALA A 82 7.60 -2.88 -24.43
CA ALA A 82 8.15 -3.53 -25.62
C ALA A 82 9.68 -3.62 -25.55
N TRP A 83 10.36 -2.59 -25.03
CA TRP A 83 11.81 -2.60 -24.83
C TRP A 83 12.22 -3.65 -23.81
N ALA A 84 11.49 -3.77 -22.71
CA ALA A 84 11.73 -4.77 -21.67
C ALA A 84 11.56 -6.19 -22.21
N MET A 85 10.56 -6.42 -23.05
CA MET A 85 10.27 -7.75 -23.59
C MET A 85 11.17 -8.18 -24.74
N HIS A 86 11.57 -7.25 -25.62
CA HIS A 86 12.22 -7.60 -26.90
C HIS A 86 13.59 -6.93 -27.08
N GLY A 87 14.01 -6.09 -26.14
CA GLY A 87 15.19 -5.24 -26.28
C GLY A 87 14.90 -3.98 -27.08
N LYS A 88 15.57 -2.88 -26.70
CA LYS A 88 15.35 -1.54 -27.29
C LYS A 88 15.64 -1.48 -28.80
N VAL A 89 16.63 -2.23 -29.28
CA VAL A 89 17.03 -2.27 -30.70
C VAL A 89 15.92 -2.90 -31.56
N MET A 90 15.49 -4.13 -31.21
CA MET A 90 14.43 -4.83 -31.95
C MET A 90 13.12 -4.06 -31.87
N ALA A 91 12.72 -3.58 -30.69
CA ALA A 91 11.46 -2.86 -30.50
C ALA A 91 11.39 -1.54 -31.29
N LYS A 92 12.53 -0.92 -31.63
CA LYS A 92 12.58 0.31 -32.44
C LYS A 92 12.76 0.06 -33.95
N ALA A 93 13.10 -1.16 -34.36
CA ALA A 93 13.28 -1.49 -35.78
C ALA A 93 11.96 -1.37 -36.54
N LYS A 94 12.00 -0.78 -37.75
CA LYS A 94 10.80 -0.46 -38.56
C LYS A 94 9.92 -1.69 -38.82
N GLU A 95 10.54 -2.85 -39.04
CA GLU A 95 9.87 -4.13 -39.29
C GLU A 95 9.06 -4.63 -38.07
N TYR A 96 9.51 -4.31 -36.84
CA TYR A 96 8.99 -4.93 -35.62
C TYR A 96 8.19 -3.96 -34.73
N ARG A 97 8.41 -2.65 -34.83
CA ARG A 97 7.86 -1.63 -33.91
C ARG A 97 6.33 -1.55 -33.84
N HIS A 98 5.62 -2.09 -34.83
CA HIS A 98 4.15 -2.16 -34.84
C HIS A 98 3.63 -3.58 -35.05
N ASN A 99 4.49 -4.60 -34.92
CA ASN A 99 4.10 -5.98 -35.13
C ASN A 99 3.30 -6.48 -33.92
N PRO A 100 2.00 -6.80 -34.06
CA PRO A 100 1.16 -7.24 -32.94
C PRO A 100 1.46 -8.67 -32.47
N SER A 101 2.23 -9.45 -33.24
CA SER A 101 2.69 -10.78 -32.81
C SER A 101 3.74 -10.72 -31.70
N LEU A 102 4.34 -9.55 -31.48
CA LEU A 102 5.26 -9.30 -30.38
C LEU A 102 4.47 -8.91 -29.13
N ILE A 103 4.54 -9.75 -28.08
CA ILE A 103 3.71 -9.58 -26.87
C ILE A 103 3.87 -8.20 -26.21
N GLY A 104 5.10 -7.68 -26.13
CA GLY A 104 5.36 -6.32 -25.63
C GLY A 104 4.57 -5.23 -26.35
N ASN A 105 4.49 -5.28 -27.69
CA ASN A 105 3.69 -4.34 -28.49
C ASN A 105 2.19 -4.53 -28.24
N ALA A 106 1.74 -5.78 -28.10
CA ALA A 106 0.33 -6.07 -27.82
C ALA A 106 -0.11 -5.57 -26.43
N ILE A 107 0.79 -5.61 -25.43
CA ILE A 107 0.53 -5.04 -24.09
C ILE A 107 0.53 -3.51 -24.17
N ASP A 108 1.54 -2.92 -24.82
CA ASP A 108 1.67 -1.48 -25.04
C ASP A 108 0.40 -0.86 -25.65
N VAL A 109 -0.09 -1.41 -26.77
CA VAL A 109 -1.34 -0.94 -27.41
C VAL A 109 -2.54 -1.00 -26.46
N ARG A 110 -2.64 -2.05 -25.63
CA ARG A 110 -3.74 -2.17 -24.65
C ARG A 110 -3.63 -1.12 -23.56
N LEU A 111 -2.43 -0.83 -23.05
CA LEU A 111 -2.21 0.21 -22.07
C LEU A 111 -2.59 1.59 -22.62
N GLN A 112 -2.18 1.90 -23.86
CA GLN A 112 -2.57 3.13 -24.54
C GLN A 112 -4.10 3.23 -24.68
N ASN A 113 -4.77 2.16 -25.09
CA ASN A 113 -6.23 2.12 -25.20
C ASN A 113 -6.94 2.35 -23.85
N MET A 114 -6.33 1.92 -22.74
CA MET A 114 -6.84 2.19 -21.39
C MET A 114 -6.65 3.65 -20.96
N GLN A 115 -5.83 4.42 -21.68
CA GLN A 115 -5.48 5.81 -21.38
C GLN A 115 -5.80 6.77 -22.53
N TYR A 116 -6.86 6.53 -23.30
CA TYR A 116 -7.27 7.42 -24.41
C TYR A 116 -6.16 7.67 -25.44
N GLY A 117 -5.30 6.68 -25.69
CA GLY A 117 -4.18 6.77 -26.61
C GLY A 117 -2.92 7.45 -26.04
N GLN A 118 -2.90 7.80 -24.75
CA GLN A 118 -1.70 8.32 -24.10
C GLN A 118 -0.63 7.24 -23.93
N THR A 119 0.63 7.67 -23.99
CA THR A 119 1.79 6.77 -23.94
C THR A 119 2.57 6.85 -22.64
N ASN A 120 2.19 7.75 -21.72
CA ASN A 120 2.83 7.93 -20.42
C ASN A 120 1.88 7.52 -19.30
N GLY A 121 2.35 6.60 -18.48
CA GLY A 121 1.64 6.07 -17.33
C GLY A 121 0.99 4.72 -17.63
N ILE A 122 0.76 3.96 -16.56
CA ILE A 122 0.00 2.71 -16.59
C ILE A 122 -1.04 2.70 -15.47
N PRO A 123 -2.17 1.99 -15.63
CA PRO A 123 -3.22 1.93 -14.60
C PRO A 123 -2.69 1.37 -13.26
N GLN A 124 -3.20 1.86 -12.13
CA GLN A 124 -2.76 1.40 -10.81
C GLN A 124 -3.79 0.48 -10.15
N GLY A 125 -3.34 -0.39 -9.24
CA GLY A 125 -4.24 -1.13 -8.34
C GLY A 125 -4.58 -2.56 -8.76
N SER A 126 -3.85 -3.16 -9.70
CA SER A 126 -4.01 -4.59 -10.03
C SER A 126 -2.67 -5.32 -10.09
N VAL A 127 -2.67 -6.59 -9.66
CA VAL A 127 -1.50 -7.48 -9.71
C VAL A 127 -0.97 -7.65 -11.13
N LEU A 128 -1.86 -7.56 -12.13
CA LEU A 128 -1.45 -7.61 -13.54
C LEU A 128 -0.58 -6.40 -13.91
N VAL A 129 -0.99 -5.19 -13.50
CA VAL A 129 -0.20 -4.00 -13.85
C VAL A 129 1.07 -3.90 -13.03
N ASP A 130 1.04 -4.40 -11.79
CA ASP A 130 2.23 -4.63 -10.99
C ASP A 130 3.26 -5.52 -11.69
N LEU A 131 2.82 -6.62 -12.33
CA LEU A 131 3.70 -7.48 -13.12
C LEU A 131 4.27 -6.74 -14.33
N ILE A 132 3.46 -5.92 -15.01
CA ILE A 132 3.90 -5.10 -16.15
C ILE A 132 4.94 -4.06 -15.70
N ALA A 133 4.74 -3.41 -14.55
CA ALA A 133 5.73 -2.50 -13.98
C ALA A 133 7.06 -3.24 -13.70
N GLU A 134 7.00 -4.45 -13.14
CA GLU A 134 8.20 -5.27 -12.91
C GLU A 134 8.91 -5.70 -14.21
N MET A 135 8.21 -5.81 -15.35
CA MET A 135 8.89 -6.04 -16.62
C MET A 135 9.84 -4.88 -16.94
N VAL A 136 9.36 -3.65 -16.80
CA VAL A 136 10.13 -2.43 -17.08
C VAL A 136 11.25 -2.25 -16.05
N LEU A 137 10.95 -2.45 -14.77
CA LEU A 137 11.94 -2.29 -13.70
C LEU A 137 12.99 -3.41 -13.71
N GLY A 138 12.61 -4.65 -14.03
CA GLY A 138 13.57 -5.74 -14.24
C GLY A 138 14.49 -5.51 -15.44
N TYR A 139 13.97 -4.86 -16.50
CA TYR A 139 14.82 -4.41 -17.60
C TYR A 139 15.78 -3.29 -17.18
N ALA A 140 15.36 -2.38 -16.28
CA ALA A 140 16.26 -1.39 -15.68
C ALA A 140 17.36 -2.06 -14.85
N ASP A 141 17.02 -3.05 -14.03
CA ASP A 141 17.98 -3.84 -13.24
C ASP A 141 19.02 -4.52 -14.14
N LEU A 142 18.58 -5.10 -15.26
CA LEU A 142 19.46 -5.71 -16.25
C LEU A 142 20.41 -4.68 -16.88
N GLU A 143 19.90 -3.54 -17.35
CA GLU A 143 20.73 -2.50 -17.95
C GLU A 143 21.73 -1.91 -16.94
N LEU A 144 21.30 -1.74 -15.68
CA LEU A 144 22.18 -1.35 -14.59
C LEU A 144 23.30 -2.38 -14.39
N SER A 145 22.97 -3.66 -14.26
CA SER A 145 23.98 -4.72 -14.03
C SER A 145 25.06 -4.73 -15.11
N GLN A 146 24.68 -4.56 -16.37
CA GLN A 146 25.61 -4.52 -17.51
C GLN A 146 26.57 -3.35 -17.41
N ARG A 147 26.06 -2.14 -17.13
CA ARG A 147 26.89 -0.93 -16.97
C ARG A 147 27.81 -1.01 -15.74
N LEU A 148 27.35 -1.58 -14.63
CA LEU A 148 28.18 -1.76 -13.44
C LEU A 148 29.31 -2.77 -13.69
N ALA A 149 29.03 -3.84 -14.43
CA ALA A 149 30.05 -4.80 -14.84
C ALA A 149 31.11 -4.17 -15.76
N GLU A 150 30.69 -3.34 -16.74
CA GLU A 150 31.60 -2.56 -17.60
C GLU A 150 32.47 -1.58 -16.80
N ALA A 151 31.87 -0.94 -15.79
CA ALA A 151 32.57 -0.04 -14.86
C ALA A 151 33.41 -0.78 -13.80
N LYS A 152 33.40 -2.11 -13.78
CA LYS A 152 34.12 -2.99 -12.84
C LYS A 152 33.76 -2.76 -11.37
N ILE A 153 32.53 -2.32 -11.10
CA ILE A 153 32.01 -2.14 -9.74
C ILE A 153 31.52 -3.51 -9.25
N THR A 154 32.16 -4.02 -8.20
CA THR A 154 31.93 -5.41 -7.77
C THR A 154 31.56 -5.55 -6.29
N ASP A 155 31.94 -4.61 -5.43
CA ASP A 155 31.68 -4.69 -3.99
C ASP A 155 30.38 -3.97 -3.60
N PHE A 156 29.25 -4.53 -4.03
CA PHE A 156 27.93 -3.99 -3.69
C PHE A 156 26.87 -5.09 -3.62
N GLN A 157 25.79 -4.78 -2.91
CA GLN A 157 24.52 -5.48 -3.00
C GLN A 157 23.40 -4.46 -3.20
N LEU A 158 22.41 -4.78 -4.03
CA LEU A 158 21.22 -3.97 -4.26
C LEU A 158 19.98 -4.80 -3.93
N LEU A 159 19.09 -4.23 -3.11
CA LEU A 159 17.75 -4.75 -2.87
C LEU A 159 16.74 -3.79 -3.48
N ARG A 160 15.86 -4.29 -4.35
CA ARG A 160 14.76 -3.51 -4.93
C ARG A 160 13.42 -4.06 -4.49
N TYR A 161 12.52 -3.19 -4.04
CA TYR A 161 11.12 -3.50 -3.83
C TYR A 161 10.28 -2.46 -4.56
N ARG A 162 9.66 -2.85 -5.68
CA ARG A 162 8.95 -1.92 -6.56
C ARG A 162 9.88 -0.79 -7.00
N ASP A 163 9.51 0.44 -6.67
CA ASP A 163 10.20 1.69 -6.91
C ASP A 163 11.26 2.05 -5.87
N ASP A 164 11.31 1.35 -4.73
CA ASP A 164 12.30 1.54 -3.67
C ASP A 164 13.57 0.71 -3.94
N TYR A 165 14.73 1.38 -3.96
CA TYR A 165 16.07 0.78 -4.05
C TYR A 165 16.85 1.00 -2.75
N ARG A 166 17.56 -0.04 -2.30
CA ARG A 166 18.57 0.03 -1.24
C ARG A 166 19.90 -0.49 -1.79
N ILE A 167 20.90 0.38 -1.83
CA ILE A 167 22.23 0.10 -2.38
C ILE A 167 23.22 0.00 -1.23
N PHE A 168 23.81 -1.17 -1.03
CA PHE A 168 24.75 -1.48 0.05
C PHE A 168 26.17 -1.52 -0.52
N VAL A 169 27.08 -0.79 0.10
CA VAL A 169 28.48 -0.61 -0.35
C VAL A 169 29.42 -0.44 0.83
N ASN A 170 30.70 -0.72 0.61
CA ASN A 170 31.78 -0.38 1.54
C ASN A 170 32.49 0.93 1.18
N ASP A 171 32.53 1.30 -0.11
CA ASP A 171 33.02 2.59 -0.58
C ASP A 171 31.85 3.49 -0.96
N THR A 172 31.78 4.68 -0.37
CA THR A 172 30.71 5.66 -0.67
C THR A 172 30.77 6.14 -2.12
N ARG A 173 31.95 6.14 -2.74
CA ARG A 173 32.14 6.52 -4.15
C ARG A 173 31.49 5.51 -5.09
N ASP A 174 31.57 4.22 -4.77
CA ASP A 174 30.88 3.18 -5.52
C ASP A 174 29.37 3.35 -5.39
N GLY A 175 28.88 3.69 -4.20
CA GLY A 175 27.47 4.00 -3.98
C GLY A 175 26.97 5.17 -4.82
N GLU A 176 27.72 6.27 -4.86
CA GLU A 176 27.40 7.44 -5.69
C GLU A 176 27.44 7.11 -7.20
N LEU A 177 28.40 6.30 -7.63
CA LEU A 177 28.51 5.87 -9.02
C LEU A 177 27.35 4.96 -9.41
N ILE A 178 26.97 3.99 -8.57
CA ILE A 178 25.79 3.14 -8.78
C ILE A 178 24.53 3.99 -8.87
N LEU A 179 24.35 4.96 -7.96
CA LEU A 179 23.18 5.85 -7.96
C LEU A 179 23.10 6.70 -9.22
N LYS A 180 24.25 7.22 -9.69
CA LYS A 180 24.34 7.95 -10.96
C LYS A 180 23.97 7.05 -12.14
N THR A 181 24.55 5.85 -12.23
CA THR A 181 24.25 4.89 -13.31
C THR A 181 22.78 4.48 -13.30
N LEU A 182 22.20 4.22 -12.13
CA LEU A 182 20.77 3.95 -11.97
C LEU A 182 19.92 5.13 -12.48
N THR A 183 20.31 6.37 -12.15
CA THR A 183 19.62 7.58 -12.64
C THR A 183 19.62 7.64 -14.17
N GLU A 184 20.76 7.39 -14.81
CA GLU A 184 20.88 7.40 -16.28
C GLU A 184 20.04 6.31 -16.94
N VAL A 185 20.03 5.09 -16.37
CA VAL A 185 19.21 3.97 -16.85
C VAL A 185 17.72 4.32 -16.76
N LEU A 186 17.28 4.82 -15.60
CA LEU A 186 15.88 5.19 -15.39
C LEU A 186 15.42 6.30 -16.33
N ILE A 187 16.24 7.34 -16.56
CA ILE A 187 15.95 8.40 -17.55
C ILE A 187 15.76 7.79 -18.95
N GLY A 188 16.58 6.80 -19.31
CA GLY A 188 16.47 6.07 -20.57
C GLY A 188 15.15 5.32 -20.78
N LEU A 189 14.40 5.10 -19.69
CA LEU A 189 13.09 4.44 -19.62
C LEU A 189 11.92 5.42 -19.34
N GLY A 190 12.21 6.72 -19.22
CA GLY A 190 11.21 7.74 -18.88
C GLY A 190 10.95 7.91 -17.38
N LEU A 191 11.75 7.26 -16.53
CA LEU A 191 11.63 7.28 -15.07
C LEU A 191 12.64 8.25 -14.45
N LYS A 192 12.36 8.71 -13.22
CA LYS A 192 13.25 9.63 -12.49
C LYS A 192 13.30 9.27 -11.02
N LEU A 193 14.48 9.41 -10.41
CA LEU A 193 14.62 9.29 -8.96
C LEU A 193 14.04 10.51 -8.23
N ASN A 194 13.49 10.27 -7.06
CA ASN A 194 12.98 11.27 -6.14
C ASN A 194 14.15 11.84 -5.33
N ALA A 195 14.60 13.04 -5.69
CA ALA A 195 15.70 13.71 -5.00
C ALA A 195 15.47 13.88 -3.49
N SER A 196 14.22 14.08 -3.05
CA SER A 196 13.90 14.28 -1.62
C SER A 196 13.99 13.00 -0.78
N LYS A 197 13.83 11.83 -1.42
CA LYS A 197 13.92 10.52 -0.78
C LYS A 197 15.24 9.79 -1.07
N THR A 198 16.05 10.34 -1.96
CA THR A 198 17.37 9.80 -2.29
C THR A 198 18.35 10.24 -1.22
N THR A 199 19.03 9.29 -0.58
CA THR A 199 19.95 9.57 0.53
C THR A 199 21.39 9.47 0.09
N THR A 200 22.27 10.12 0.85
CA THR A 200 23.70 9.81 0.82
C THR A 200 23.97 8.48 1.53
N ALA A 201 25.23 8.06 1.55
CA ALA A 201 25.67 6.90 2.31
C ALA A 201 25.41 7.08 3.81
N GLN A 202 24.72 6.10 4.41
CA GLN A 202 24.40 6.09 5.83
C GLN A 202 24.70 4.72 6.45
N ALA A 203 24.86 4.66 7.77
CA ALA A 203 25.05 3.38 8.47
C ALA A 203 23.87 2.42 8.24
N VAL A 204 24.16 1.15 7.94
CA VAL A 204 23.17 0.16 7.48
C VAL A 204 22.05 -0.08 8.50
N ILE A 205 22.39 -0.50 9.72
CA ILE A 205 21.38 -0.89 10.73
C ILE A 205 20.40 0.24 11.03
N GLY A 206 20.94 1.44 11.26
CA GLY A 206 20.13 2.62 11.59
C GLY A 206 19.14 2.96 10.49
N ASN A 207 19.49 2.75 9.22
CA ASN A 207 18.66 3.16 8.09
C ASN A 207 17.86 2.01 7.45
N SER A 208 18.13 0.77 7.86
CA SER A 208 17.33 -0.39 7.44
C SER A 208 15.88 -0.37 7.97
N ILE A 209 15.67 0.28 9.12
CA ILE A 209 14.39 0.37 9.84
C ILE A 209 13.70 1.71 9.55
N LYS A 210 12.40 1.67 9.22
CA LYS A 210 11.62 2.90 9.00
C LYS A 210 11.64 3.83 10.21
N ILE A 211 11.68 5.14 9.93
CA ILE A 211 11.81 6.18 10.97
C ILE A 211 10.70 6.13 12.03
N ASP A 212 9.45 5.85 11.61
CA ASP A 212 8.31 5.77 12.52
C ASP A 212 8.47 4.62 13.54
N LYS A 213 9.01 3.47 13.11
CA LYS A 213 9.35 2.37 14.02
C LYS A 213 10.49 2.74 14.97
N ARG A 214 11.56 3.33 14.44
CA ARG A 214 12.74 3.70 15.24
C ARG A 214 12.37 4.66 16.36
N GLU A 215 11.59 5.67 16.04
CA GLU A 215 11.13 6.66 17.03
C GLU A 215 10.11 6.05 18.01
N TRP A 216 9.25 5.13 17.56
CA TRP A 216 8.38 4.40 18.46
C TRP A 216 9.16 3.54 19.47
N ILE A 217 10.25 2.89 19.05
CA ILE A 217 11.12 2.06 19.91
C ILE A 217 11.84 2.91 20.97
N ARG A 218 12.25 4.12 20.63
CA ARG A 218 12.95 5.03 21.54
C ARG A 218 12.04 5.61 22.64
N ARG A 219 10.74 5.63 22.40
CA ARG A 219 9.75 6.26 23.30
C ARG A 219 9.22 5.29 24.33
N ARG A 220 8.58 5.85 25.35
CA ARG A 220 7.71 5.09 26.25
C ARG A 220 6.47 4.63 25.46
N GLN A 221 6.38 3.32 25.22
CA GLN A 221 5.32 2.73 24.39
C GLN A 221 4.02 2.42 25.16
N ALA A 222 4.07 2.38 26.50
CA ALA A 222 2.93 1.99 27.31
C ALA A 222 2.87 2.68 28.68
N ASP A 223 1.64 2.78 29.19
CA ASP A 223 1.35 3.23 30.56
C ASP A 223 0.21 2.37 31.15
N ARG A 224 0.22 2.08 32.46
CA ARG A 224 -0.84 1.32 33.14
C ARG A 224 -2.21 2.02 33.10
N ASN A 225 -2.22 3.35 33.03
CA ASN A 225 -3.42 4.14 32.80
C ASN A 225 -3.77 4.16 31.30
N LEU A 226 -5.01 3.79 30.95
CA LEU A 226 -5.47 3.74 29.55
C LEU A 226 -5.40 5.10 28.85
N GLN A 227 -5.76 6.19 29.53
CA GLN A 227 -5.73 7.52 28.93
C GLN A 227 -4.30 7.96 28.66
N LYS A 228 -3.37 7.77 29.61
CA LYS A 228 -1.94 8.05 29.38
C LYS A 228 -1.37 7.19 28.25
N HIS A 229 -1.73 5.90 28.20
CA HIS A 229 -1.30 5.03 27.11
C HIS A 229 -1.80 5.52 25.75
N LEU A 230 -3.09 5.89 25.65
CA LEU A 230 -3.65 6.41 24.41
C LEU A 230 -3.05 7.77 24.02
N LEU A 231 -2.67 8.60 24.99
CA LEU A 231 -1.95 9.87 24.75
C LEU A 231 -0.53 9.65 24.22
N LEU A 232 0.17 8.61 24.66
CA LEU A 232 1.48 8.23 24.09
C LEU A 232 1.33 7.83 22.60
N ILE A 233 0.28 7.07 22.29
CA ILE A 233 -0.05 6.68 20.90
C ILE A 233 -0.45 7.90 20.08
N HIS A 234 -1.24 8.82 20.65
CA HIS A 234 -1.63 10.08 20.01
C HIS A 234 -0.43 10.95 19.68
N SER A 235 0.49 11.14 20.63
CA SER A 235 1.73 11.90 20.40
C SER A 235 2.56 11.30 19.27
N HIS A 236 2.71 9.97 19.22
CA HIS A 236 3.38 9.31 18.11
C HIS A 236 2.66 9.49 16.78
N GLY A 237 1.34 9.39 16.77
CA GLY A 237 0.53 9.55 15.56
C GLY A 237 0.44 10.99 15.04
N ALA A 238 0.68 11.99 15.90
CA ALA A 238 0.80 13.39 15.49
C ALA A 238 2.08 13.64 14.67
N GLU A 239 3.17 12.94 14.99
CA GLU A 239 4.45 13.06 14.29
C GLU A 239 4.55 12.12 13.08
N PHE A 240 3.96 10.92 13.18
CA PHE A 240 3.99 9.89 12.14
C PHE A 240 2.56 9.49 11.72
N PRO A 241 1.78 10.41 11.13
CA PRO A 241 0.41 10.12 10.71
C PRO A 241 0.39 9.02 9.66
N ASN A 242 -0.60 8.13 9.74
CA ASN A 242 -0.73 6.93 8.88
C ASN A 242 0.45 5.93 8.95
N GLY A 243 1.35 6.09 9.92
CA GLY A 243 2.51 5.23 10.13
C GLY A 243 2.13 3.79 10.47
N GLY A 244 2.98 2.83 10.09
CA GLY A 244 2.77 1.42 10.39
C GLY A 244 2.87 1.13 11.89
N SER A 245 3.83 1.79 12.56
CA SER A 245 3.99 1.76 14.01
C SER A 245 2.75 2.26 14.76
N LEU A 246 2.09 3.32 14.27
CA LEU A 246 0.83 3.83 14.84
C LEU A 246 -0.30 2.80 14.76
N MET A 247 -0.48 2.15 13.60
CA MET A 247 -1.49 1.10 13.45
C MET A 247 -1.25 -0.07 14.41
N ILE A 248 0.00 -0.50 14.57
CA ILE A 248 0.37 -1.58 15.49
C ILE A 248 0.05 -1.17 16.94
N ALA A 249 0.43 0.04 17.33
CA ALA A 249 0.18 0.56 18.67
C ALA A 249 -1.33 0.67 18.99
N LEU A 250 -2.13 1.14 18.03
CA LEU A 250 -3.59 1.19 18.16
C LEU A 250 -4.22 -0.20 18.27
N ASP A 251 -3.75 -1.18 17.50
CA ASP A 251 -4.24 -2.56 17.58
C ASP A 251 -3.86 -3.22 18.92
N GLN A 252 -2.67 -2.94 19.45
CA GLN A 252 -2.28 -3.34 20.82
C GLN A 252 -3.17 -2.67 21.87
N PHE A 253 -3.47 -1.38 21.71
CA PHE A 253 -4.39 -0.66 22.57
C PHE A 253 -5.80 -1.26 22.53
N TYR A 254 -6.32 -1.57 21.34
CA TYR A 254 -7.60 -2.24 21.14
C TYR A 254 -7.65 -3.55 21.92
N ARG A 255 -6.64 -4.42 21.75
CA ARG A 255 -6.56 -5.72 22.45
C ARG A 255 -6.53 -5.55 23.96
N ARG A 256 -5.77 -4.59 24.45
CA ARG A 256 -5.72 -4.26 25.87
C ARG A 256 -7.05 -3.74 26.40
N LEU A 257 -7.73 -2.86 25.65
CA LEU A 257 -9.02 -2.29 26.04
C LEU A 257 -10.10 -3.38 26.10
N ALA A 258 -10.07 -4.33 25.16
CA ALA A 258 -10.98 -5.48 25.14
C ALA A 258 -10.87 -6.35 26.40
N SER A 259 -9.70 -6.42 27.03
CA SER A 259 -9.49 -7.17 28.27
C SER A 259 -9.89 -6.41 29.55
N GLN A 260 -10.30 -5.15 29.46
CA GLN A 260 -10.66 -4.33 30.63
C GLN A 260 -12.12 -4.56 31.03
N LYS A 261 -12.33 -4.94 32.29
CA LYS A 261 -13.68 -5.07 32.87
C LYS A 261 -14.38 -3.71 32.97
N SER A 262 -13.66 -2.70 33.45
CA SER A 262 -14.15 -1.32 33.60
C SER A 262 -13.22 -0.33 32.91
N VAL A 263 -13.79 0.79 32.44
CA VAL A 263 -13.06 1.84 31.73
C VAL A 263 -13.41 3.16 32.39
N ARG A 264 -12.40 3.88 32.90
CA ARG A 264 -12.56 5.24 33.42
C ARG A 264 -12.49 6.22 32.25
N HIS A 265 -13.29 7.29 32.32
CA HIS A 265 -13.25 8.40 31.36
C HIS A 265 -13.44 7.99 29.88
N PRO A 266 -14.49 7.20 29.54
CA PRO A 266 -14.69 6.69 28.18
C PRO A 266 -14.82 7.82 27.14
N MET A 267 -15.43 8.95 27.50
CA MET A 267 -15.58 10.11 26.60
C MET A 267 -14.24 10.73 26.21
N GLN A 268 -13.30 10.82 27.15
CA GLN A 268 -11.96 11.34 26.90
C GLN A 268 -11.19 10.40 25.98
N LEU A 269 -11.28 9.09 26.21
CA LEU A 269 -10.68 8.08 25.34
C LEU A 269 -11.26 8.11 23.92
N ILE A 270 -12.58 8.29 23.77
CA ILE A 270 -13.24 8.49 22.46
C ILE A 270 -12.67 9.73 21.78
N SER A 271 -12.55 10.84 22.51
CA SER A 271 -12.01 12.08 21.96
C SER A 271 -10.60 11.91 21.41
N ILE A 272 -9.71 11.24 22.16
CA ILE A 272 -8.33 11.00 21.73
C ILE A 272 -8.30 10.05 20.54
N ALA A 273 -9.02 8.91 20.58
CA ALA A 273 -9.05 7.95 19.48
C ALA A 273 -9.59 8.56 18.18
N MET A 274 -10.63 9.39 18.28
CA MET A 274 -11.18 10.11 17.13
C MET A 274 -10.24 11.17 16.59
N ASP A 275 -9.47 11.83 17.45
CA ASP A 275 -8.45 12.79 17.00
C ASP A 275 -7.32 12.10 16.24
N ILE A 276 -6.87 10.92 16.69
CA ILE A 276 -5.92 10.09 15.95
C ILE A 276 -6.51 9.69 14.60
N GLY A 277 -7.76 9.19 14.56
CA GLY A 277 -8.41 8.77 13.32
C GLY A 277 -8.63 9.93 12.34
N TYR A 278 -8.94 11.12 12.85
CA TYR A 278 -9.10 12.34 12.06
C TYR A 278 -7.80 12.73 11.35
N ASN A 279 -6.67 12.73 12.07
CA ASN A 279 -5.36 13.10 11.53
C ASN A 279 -4.66 11.93 10.79
N SER A 280 -5.15 10.70 10.94
CA SER A 280 -4.61 9.50 10.28
C SER A 280 -5.74 8.63 9.70
N PRO A 281 -6.30 9.00 8.53
CA PRO A 281 -7.41 8.28 7.90
C PRO A 281 -7.15 6.78 7.72
N ARG A 282 -5.89 6.36 7.47
CA ARG A 282 -5.50 4.94 7.37
C ARG A 282 -5.75 4.17 8.66
N CYS A 283 -5.67 4.84 9.81
CA CYS A 283 -5.87 4.25 11.14
C CYS A 283 -7.33 4.30 11.59
N PHE A 284 -8.19 5.05 10.88
CA PHE A 284 -9.59 5.24 11.26
C PHE A 284 -10.37 3.94 11.50
N PRO A 285 -10.21 2.86 10.71
CA PRO A 285 -10.85 1.57 11.00
C PRO A 285 -10.59 1.07 12.43
N THR A 286 -9.34 1.15 12.88
CA THR A 286 -8.93 0.71 14.23
C THR A 286 -9.46 1.68 15.30
N CYS A 287 -9.42 2.99 15.03
CA CYS A 287 -9.99 4.00 15.92
C CYS A 287 -11.51 3.82 16.09
N ALA A 288 -12.25 3.57 15.01
CA ALA A 288 -13.67 3.27 15.03
C ALA A 288 -13.95 2.01 15.86
N ALA A 289 -13.11 0.97 15.74
CA ALA A 289 -13.23 -0.23 16.56
C ALA A 289 -13.00 0.05 18.06
N ILE A 290 -11.98 0.83 18.41
CA ILE A 290 -11.75 1.32 19.78
C ILE A 290 -12.98 2.09 20.29
N VAL A 291 -13.49 3.02 19.48
CA VAL A 291 -14.66 3.84 19.81
C VAL A 291 -15.91 2.98 20.00
N SER A 292 -16.11 1.93 19.20
CA SER A 292 -17.24 1.00 19.37
C SER A 292 -17.24 0.33 20.74
N MET A 293 -16.06 -0.06 21.25
CA MET A 293 -15.91 -0.61 22.59
C MET A 293 -16.18 0.44 23.67
N LEU A 294 -15.69 1.67 23.49
CA LEU A 294 -15.90 2.75 24.46
C LEU A 294 -17.37 3.21 24.50
N LEU A 295 -18.03 3.28 23.35
CA LEU A 295 -19.47 3.54 23.24
C LEU A 295 -20.28 2.46 23.97
N SER A 296 -19.84 1.19 23.93
CA SER A 296 -20.51 0.11 24.67
C SER A 296 -20.49 0.33 26.19
N LYS A 297 -19.54 1.11 26.71
CA LYS A 297 -19.41 1.46 28.14
C LYS A 297 -20.23 2.69 28.55
N LEU A 298 -20.86 3.39 27.60
CA LEU A 298 -21.77 4.48 27.93
C LEU A 298 -23.13 3.90 28.39
N PRO A 299 -23.73 4.46 29.46
CA PRO A 299 -24.90 3.88 30.12
C PRO A 299 -26.16 3.92 29.25
N THR A 300 -26.41 5.00 28.50
CA THR A 300 -27.69 5.20 27.82
C THR A 300 -27.55 5.24 26.31
N LYS A 301 -28.61 4.81 25.60
CA LYS A 301 -28.71 4.96 24.13
C LYS A 301 -28.62 6.44 23.71
N LYS A 302 -29.21 7.33 24.50
CA LYS A 302 -29.19 8.79 24.27
C LYS A 302 -27.77 9.34 24.26
N GLU A 303 -26.93 8.95 25.22
CA GLU A 303 -25.53 9.38 25.27
C GLU A 303 -24.69 8.82 24.12
N LYS A 304 -24.93 7.57 23.73
CA LYS A 304 -24.26 6.97 22.56
C LYS A 304 -24.56 7.76 21.29
N LEU A 305 -25.84 8.10 21.07
CA LEU A 305 -26.28 8.89 19.92
C LEU A 305 -25.69 10.30 19.94
N ALA A 306 -25.79 11.00 21.07
CA ALA A 306 -25.18 12.31 21.23
C ALA A 306 -23.67 12.30 20.95
N THR A 307 -22.98 11.22 21.35
CA THR A 307 -21.55 11.05 21.06
C THR A 307 -21.29 10.83 19.59
N VAL A 308 -22.04 9.95 18.92
CA VAL A 308 -21.92 9.73 17.46
C VAL A 308 -22.20 11.02 16.68
N ASP A 309 -23.20 11.81 17.09
CA ASP A 309 -23.50 13.09 16.44
C ASP A 309 -22.37 14.11 16.62
N ARG A 310 -21.73 14.17 17.79
CA ARG A 310 -20.53 15.00 18.01
C ARG A 310 -19.38 14.58 17.11
N ILE A 311 -19.17 13.27 16.95
CA ILE A 311 -18.12 12.73 16.07
C ILE A 311 -18.42 13.08 14.62
N ARG A 312 -19.66 12.85 14.16
CA ARG A 312 -20.11 13.16 12.80
C ARG A 312 -19.86 14.64 12.46
N LYS A 313 -20.31 15.57 13.32
CA LYS A 313 -20.08 17.00 13.15
C LYS A 313 -18.60 17.38 13.06
N LYS A 314 -17.71 16.68 13.77
CA LYS A 314 -16.25 16.88 13.65
C LYS A 314 -15.72 16.39 12.30
N LEU A 315 -16.22 15.26 11.79
CA LEU A 315 -15.78 14.70 10.51
C LEU A 315 -16.35 15.42 9.28
N GLU A 316 -17.50 16.10 9.39
CA GLU A 316 -18.08 16.96 8.34
C GLU A 316 -17.12 18.10 7.92
N GLN A 317 -16.14 18.43 8.76
CA GLN A 317 -15.09 19.41 8.45
C GLN A 317 -14.04 18.88 7.46
N LEU A 318 -14.00 17.57 7.22
CA LEU A 318 -13.08 16.94 6.27
C LEU A 318 -13.76 16.76 4.90
N PRO A 319 -13.14 17.22 3.80
CA PRO A 319 -13.59 16.84 2.47
C PRO A 319 -13.36 15.35 2.23
N ASN A 320 -14.16 14.74 1.34
CA ASN A 320 -14.00 13.34 0.90
C ASN A 320 -13.96 12.31 2.05
N ASN A 321 -14.77 12.51 3.09
CA ASN A 321 -14.79 11.69 4.31
C ASN A 321 -15.64 10.41 4.22
N GLY A 322 -16.12 10.02 3.02
CA GLY A 322 -17.08 8.92 2.86
C GLY A 322 -16.62 7.59 3.44
N HIS A 323 -15.32 7.26 3.35
CA HIS A 323 -14.76 6.08 4.03
C HIS A 323 -14.95 6.11 5.55
N LEU A 324 -14.81 7.28 6.17
CA LEU A 324 -15.01 7.47 7.61
C LEU A 324 -16.50 7.34 7.97
N GLU A 325 -17.40 7.85 7.12
CA GLU A 325 -18.84 7.69 7.31
C GLU A 325 -19.27 6.22 7.28
N VAL A 326 -18.70 5.39 6.40
CA VAL A 326 -18.95 3.94 6.38
C VAL A 326 -18.62 3.31 7.73
N TRP A 327 -17.48 3.67 8.32
CA TRP A 327 -17.09 3.19 9.65
C TRP A 327 -17.97 3.75 10.77
N LEU A 328 -18.37 5.02 10.69
CA LEU A 328 -19.34 5.60 11.63
C LEU A 328 -20.69 4.90 11.56
N GLN A 329 -21.18 4.60 10.35
CA GLN A 329 -22.41 3.84 10.16
C GLN A 329 -22.25 2.44 10.75
N ARG A 330 -21.11 1.77 10.52
CA ARG A 330 -20.84 0.45 11.09
C ARG A 330 -20.94 0.41 12.61
N ILE A 331 -20.45 1.45 13.32
CA ILE A 331 -20.49 1.50 14.78
C ILE A 331 -21.82 2.02 15.33
N SER A 332 -22.59 2.81 14.56
CA SER A 332 -23.88 3.37 14.99
C SER A 332 -25.08 2.48 14.67
N TYR A 333 -24.96 1.62 13.65
CA TYR A 333 -26.05 0.82 13.08
C TYR A 333 -26.81 0.00 14.13
N CYS A 334 -26.10 -0.67 15.04
CA CYS A 334 -26.72 -1.57 16.03
C CYS A 334 -27.66 -0.86 17.01
N PHE A 335 -27.55 0.46 17.19
CA PHE A 335 -28.43 1.22 18.07
C PHE A 335 -29.25 2.29 17.36
N ASN A 336 -28.89 2.69 16.13
CA ASN A 336 -29.72 3.52 15.26
C ASN A 336 -29.48 3.23 13.77
N PRO A 337 -30.21 2.26 13.19
CA PRO A 337 -30.12 1.93 11.76
C PRO A 337 -30.62 3.04 10.82
N THR A 338 -31.35 4.03 11.35
CA THR A 338 -31.98 5.12 10.58
C THR A 338 -31.15 6.40 10.59
N LEU A 339 -29.94 6.38 11.16
CA LEU A 339 -29.04 7.52 11.14
C LEU A 339 -28.56 7.77 9.70
N ILE A 340 -28.70 9.02 9.24
CA ILE A 340 -28.46 9.41 7.85
C ILE A 340 -27.01 9.82 7.66
N TYR A 341 -26.42 9.35 6.55
CA TYR A 341 -25.07 9.69 6.09
C TYR A 341 -25.10 10.19 4.64
N GLU A 342 -24.10 10.98 4.25
CA GLU A 342 -24.00 11.56 2.90
C GLU A 342 -23.41 10.55 1.91
N GLU A 343 -22.50 9.69 2.37
CA GLU A 343 -21.85 8.67 1.56
C GLU A 343 -22.86 7.72 0.89
N LYS A 344 -22.70 7.54 -0.41
CA LYS A 344 -23.58 6.73 -1.26
C LYS A 344 -23.67 5.29 -0.77
N LEU A 345 -22.56 4.70 -0.33
CA LEU A 345 -22.55 3.34 0.25
C LEU A 345 -23.40 3.25 1.52
N CYS A 346 -23.35 4.27 2.38
CA CYS A 346 -24.18 4.32 3.59
C CYS A 346 -25.67 4.40 3.26
N ARG A 347 -26.04 5.19 2.25
CA ARG A 347 -27.42 5.30 1.77
C ARG A 347 -27.97 3.98 1.20
N LEU A 348 -27.13 3.15 0.59
CA LEU A 348 -27.54 1.79 0.19
C LEU A 348 -27.86 0.89 1.38
N VAL A 349 -27.10 1.01 2.48
CA VAL A 349 -27.37 0.29 3.74
C VAL A 349 -28.71 0.71 4.35
N GLU A 350 -29.08 2.00 4.20
CA GLU A 350 -30.40 2.53 4.56
C GLU A 350 -31.53 2.02 3.64
N GLY A 351 -31.19 1.37 2.52
CA GLY A 351 -32.14 0.86 1.53
C GLY A 351 -32.53 1.87 0.45
N LYS A 352 -31.86 3.02 0.36
CA LYS A 352 -32.08 4.01 -0.71
C LYS A 352 -31.53 3.47 -2.03
N LYS A 353 -32.13 3.91 -3.14
CA LYS A 353 -31.58 3.67 -4.48
C LYS A 353 -30.49 4.70 -4.76
N VAL A 354 -29.29 4.24 -5.08
CA VAL A 354 -28.13 5.09 -5.35
C VAL A 354 -27.30 4.50 -6.48
N ASP A 355 -26.89 5.36 -7.41
CA ASP A 355 -25.95 5.00 -8.45
C ASP A 355 -24.52 5.17 -7.92
N LEU A 356 -23.86 4.03 -7.65
CA LEU A 356 -22.46 4.00 -7.22
C LEU A 356 -21.50 4.12 -8.40
N TRP A 357 -21.82 3.43 -9.49
CA TRP A 357 -20.94 3.27 -10.63
C TRP A 357 -21.43 4.15 -11.77
N ASN A 358 -20.49 4.62 -12.59
CA ASN A 358 -20.83 5.03 -13.94
C ASN A 358 -20.84 3.78 -14.83
N ASP A 359 -22.01 3.17 -15.02
CA ASP A 359 -22.22 2.00 -15.87
C ASP A 359 -22.93 2.35 -17.20
N SER A 360 -23.00 3.65 -17.53
CA SER A 360 -23.68 4.15 -18.73
C SER A 360 -23.11 3.57 -20.03
N TRP A 361 -21.80 3.32 -20.05
CA TRP A 361 -21.06 2.73 -21.17
C TRP A 361 -21.24 1.21 -21.31
N ILE A 362 -21.82 0.54 -20.32
CA ILE A 362 -22.03 -0.92 -20.38
C ILE A 362 -23.29 -1.19 -21.22
N SER A 363 -23.12 -1.72 -22.42
CA SER A 363 -24.24 -2.16 -23.27
C SER A 363 -24.81 -3.51 -22.82
N ASP A 364 -23.97 -4.37 -22.24
CA ASP A 364 -24.37 -5.72 -21.83
C ASP A 364 -25.27 -5.72 -20.57
N SER A 365 -26.49 -6.24 -20.73
CA SER A 365 -27.49 -6.27 -19.66
C SER A 365 -27.15 -7.25 -18.52
N GLY A 366 -26.40 -8.32 -18.82
CA GLY A 366 -25.94 -9.29 -17.83
C GLY A 366 -24.87 -8.70 -16.91
N LEU A 367 -23.91 -7.98 -17.50
CA LEU A 367 -22.87 -7.26 -16.78
C LEU A 367 -23.47 -6.16 -15.92
N LYS A 368 -24.39 -5.35 -16.46
CA LYS A 368 -25.17 -4.36 -15.69
C LYS A 368 -25.88 -4.97 -14.50
N ARG A 369 -26.47 -6.17 -14.63
CA ARG A 369 -27.11 -6.87 -13.51
C ARG A 369 -26.11 -7.28 -12.43
N THR A 370 -24.92 -7.72 -12.84
CA THR A 370 -23.86 -8.19 -11.95
C THR A 370 -23.28 -7.05 -11.10
N VAL A 371 -23.15 -5.86 -11.68
CA VAL A 371 -22.61 -4.68 -10.97
C VAL A 371 -23.67 -3.86 -10.23
N ARG A 372 -24.92 -4.32 -10.12
CA ARG A 372 -26.00 -3.56 -9.46
C ARG A 372 -25.63 -3.16 -8.02
N PRO A 373 -25.68 -1.87 -7.64
CA PRO A 373 -25.33 -1.41 -6.30
C PRO A 373 -26.06 -2.13 -5.16
N SER A 374 -27.31 -2.54 -5.38
CA SER A 374 -28.12 -3.23 -4.38
C SER A 374 -27.61 -4.63 -4.00
N SER A 375 -26.74 -5.25 -4.80
CA SER A 375 -26.14 -6.57 -4.50
C SER A 375 -25.01 -6.50 -3.47
N ILE A 376 -24.45 -5.31 -3.23
CA ILE A 376 -23.29 -5.10 -2.34
C ILE A 376 -23.67 -5.30 -0.87
N VAL A 377 -24.91 -4.95 -0.50
CA VAL A 377 -25.35 -4.94 0.90
C VAL A 377 -25.90 -6.30 1.31
N ASN A 378 -25.16 -7.02 2.17
CA ASN A 378 -25.61 -8.26 2.76
C ASN A 378 -26.51 -8.01 3.99
N LYS A 379 -27.83 -7.95 3.78
CA LYS A 379 -28.83 -7.72 4.84
C LYS A 379 -28.80 -8.76 5.97
N LYS A 380 -28.46 -10.02 5.67
CA LYS A 380 -28.35 -11.08 6.70
C LYS A 380 -27.19 -10.78 7.64
N ARG A 381 -26.03 -10.39 7.09
CA ARG A 381 -24.87 -9.97 7.90
C ARG A 381 -25.18 -8.72 8.71
N LEU A 382 -25.83 -7.71 8.13
CA LEU A 382 -26.21 -6.48 8.85
C LEU A 382 -27.04 -6.77 10.11
N LYS A 383 -28.04 -7.66 10.02
CA LYS A 383 -28.88 -8.06 11.16
C LYS A 383 -28.12 -8.84 12.24
N ALA A 384 -27.06 -9.55 11.86
CA ALA A 384 -26.24 -10.34 12.78
C ALA A 384 -25.07 -9.55 13.39
N MET A 385 -24.91 -8.26 13.06
CA MET A 385 -23.78 -7.45 13.54
C MET A 385 -23.92 -7.14 15.04
N GLY A 386 -22.80 -7.34 15.76
CA GLY A 386 -22.65 -6.87 17.13
C GLY A 386 -22.27 -5.38 17.22
N PRO A 387 -22.51 -4.75 18.38
CA PRO A 387 -22.22 -3.33 18.62
C PRO A 387 -20.72 -3.02 18.71
N ILE A 388 -19.89 -4.03 19.00
CA ILE A 388 -18.43 -3.92 19.03
C ILE A 388 -17.90 -4.44 17.69
N VAL A 389 -17.04 -3.66 17.05
CA VAL A 389 -16.33 -4.08 15.84
C VAL A 389 -15.25 -5.09 16.24
N PRO A 390 -15.32 -6.35 15.78
CA PRO A 390 -14.30 -7.36 16.07
C PRO A 390 -13.02 -7.10 15.26
N ARG A 391 -11.88 -7.51 15.83
CA ARG A 391 -10.54 -7.34 15.23
C ARG A 391 -10.45 -7.75 13.75
N ARG A 392 -11.07 -8.86 13.37
CA ARG A 392 -11.10 -9.40 11.99
C ARG A 392 -11.73 -8.48 10.94
N GLU A 393 -12.51 -7.48 11.34
CA GLU A 393 -13.18 -6.55 10.40
C GLU A 393 -12.25 -5.41 9.94
N PHE A 394 -11.27 -5.01 10.76
CA PHE A 394 -10.40 -3.86 10.45
C PHE A 394 -8.93 -4.22 10.29
N VAL A 395 -8.49 -5.36 10.81
CA VAL A 395 -7.09 -5.77 10.72
C VAL A 395 -6.82 -6.48 9.39
N VAL A 396 -5.82 -5.98 8.67
CA VAL A 396 -5.30 -6.59 7.43
C VAL A 396 -4.45 -7.84 7.73
N PHE A 397 -3.79 -7.88 8.90
CA PHE A 397 -2.87 -8.94 9.34
C PHE A 397 -3.38 -9.68 10.59
N GLU A 398 -3.92 -10.89 10.44
CA GLU A 398 -4.11 -11.78 11.58
C GLU A 398 -2.72 -12.33 12.00
N TYR A 399 -2.06 -11.61 12.91
CA TYR A 399 -0.87 -12.09 13.62
C TYR A 399 -1.23 -13.19 14.62
#